data_AF-W5RGD0-F1
#
_entry.id   AF-W5RGD0-F1
#
_cell.length_a   1.000
_cell.length_b   1.000
_cell.length_c   1.000
_cell.angle_alpha   90.00
_cell.angle_beta   90.00
_cell.angle_gamma   90.00
#
_symmetry.space_group_name_H-M   'P 1'
#
loop_
_entity.id
_entity.type
_entity.pdbx_description
1 polymer ?
#
loop_
_entity_poly.entity_id
_entity_poly.type
_entity_poly.pdbx_seq_one_letter_code
_entity_poly.pdbx_strand_id
1 'polypeptide(L)'
;HFRVLAKALRLSGGDHLHSGTVVGKLEGEREVTLGFVDIMRDNFIEKDRARGIYFTQDWVSLPGVIPVASGGIHVWHMPALVEIFGDDACLQFGGGTLGHPWGNAPGAAANRIACEACIQARNEGRS
;
A
#
# COMPACT_ATOMS: atom_id res chain seq x y z
N HIS A 1 -17.85 -5.82 0.47
CA HIS A 1 -16.48 -5.69 1.01
C HIS A 1 -15.53 -5.31 -0.12
N PHE A 2 -14.57 -4.39 0.10
CA PHE A 2 -13.69 -3.81 -0.94
C PHE A 2 -12.94 -4.84 -1.79
N ARG A 3 -12.44 -5.94 -1.18
CA ARG A 3 -11.77 -7.06 -1.87
C ARG A 3 -12.45 -7.59 -3.13
N VAL A 4 -13.79 -7.54 -3.22
CA VAL A 4 -14.53 -7.98 -4.42
C VAL A 4 -14.37 -6.95 -5.56
N LEU A 5 -14.40 -5.66 -5.23
CA LEU A 5 -14.16 -4.58 -6.18
C LEU A 5 -12.71 -4.58 -6.66
N ALA A 6 -11.74 -4.91 -5.80
CA ALA A 6 -10.34 -5.08 -6.20
C ALA A 6 -10.17 -6.18 -7.26
N LYS A 7 -10.84 -7.34 -7.10
CA LYS A 7 -10.87 -8.39 -8.14
C LYS A 7 -11.52 -7.89 -9.43
N ALA A 8 -12.65 -7.20 -9.32
CA ALA A 8 -13.38 -6.68 -10.48
C ALA A 8 -12.54 -5.66 -11.27
N LEU A 9 -11.81 -4.78 -10.59
CA LEU A 9 -10.90 -3.84 -11.22
C LEU A 9 -9.74 -4.55 -11.90
N ARG A 10 -9.07 -5.50 -11.24
CA ARG A 10 -7.95 -6.25 -11.84
C ARG A 10 -8.38 -6.95 -13.13
N LEU A 11 -9.58 -7.53 -13.15
CA LEU A 11 -10.18 -8.11 -14.37
C LEU A 11 -10.53 -7.06 -15.42
N SER A 12 -11.04 -5.89 -15.00
CA SER A 12 -11.40 -4.79 -15.91
C SER A 12 -10.18 -4.14 -16.57
N GLY A 13 -9.01 -4.24 -15.95
CA GLY A 13 -7.77 -3.62 -16.41
C GLY A 13 -7.55 -2.24 -15.79
N GLY A 14 -6.68 -2.19 -14.79
CA GLY A 14 -6.17 -0.95 -14.22
C GLY A 14 -4.82 -1.20 -13.55
N ASP A 15 -3.85 -0.33 -13.81
CA ASP A 15 -2.48 -0.55 -13.33
C ASP A 15 -2.35 -0.24 -11.84
N HIS A 16 -3.11 0.75 -11.33
CA HIS A 16 -3.08 1.22 -9.95
C HIS A 16 -4.49 1.19 -9.33
N LEU A 17 -4.58 0.87 -8.03
CA LEU A 17 -5.82 0.99 -7.26
C LEU A 17 -5.53 1.44 -5.82
N HIS A 18 -6.29 2.42 -5.33
CA HIS A 18 -6.25 2.84 -3.94
C HIS A 18 -6.64 1.72 -2.99
N SER A 19 -5.75 1.39 -2.05
CA SER A 19 -5.86 0.22 -1.16
C SER A 19 -5.99 0.60 0.32
N GLY A 20 -6.17 1.89 0.61
CA GLY A 20 -6.17 2.40 1.99
C GLY A 20 -4.76 2.52 2.57
N THR A 21 -4.68 2.97 3.83
CA THR A 21 -3.40 3.30 4.48
C THR A 21 -3.17 2.56 5.79
N VAL A 22 -4.20 1.97 6.38
CA VAL A 22 -4.23 1.41 7.77
C VAL A 22 -4.02 2.47 8.86
N VAL A 23 -2.99 3.31 8.75
CA VAL A 23 -2.55 4.29 9.76
C VAL A 23 -2.95 5.74 9.44
N GLY A 24 -3.57 5.96 8.28
CA GLY A 24 -3.98 7.29 7.82
C GLY A 24 -5.38 7.70 8.31
N LYS A 25 -5.95 8.69 7.63
CA LYS A 25 -7.24 9.29 8.07
C LYS A 25 -8.47 8.43 7.81
N LEU A 26 -8.38 7.51 6.84
CA LEU A 26 -9.50 6.67 6.39
C LEU A 26 -9.38 5.29 7.01
N GLU A 27 -10.53 4.67 7.29
CA GLU A 27 -10.60 3.32 7.86
C GLU A 27 -9.83 2.30 7.02
N GLY A 28 -9.10 1.41 7.70
CA GLY A 28 -8.44 0.26 7.10
C GLY A 28 -7.93 -0.68 8.18
N GLU A 29 -8.56 -1.84 8.33
CA GLU A 29 -8.08 -2.88 9.23
C GLU A 29 -6.88 -3.60 8.58
N ARG A 30 -5.82 -3.86 9.35
CA ARG A 30 -4.51 -4.30 8.83
C ARG A 30 -4.61 -5.65 8.14
N GLU A 31 -5.18 -6.67 8.77
CA GLU A 31 -5.19 -8.03 8.23
C GLU A 31 -6.06 -8.14 6.98
N VAL A 32 -7.21 -7.47 6.97
CA VAL A 32 -8.07 -7.35 5.80
C VAL A 32 -7.37 -6.61 4.66
N THR A 33 -6.60 -5.55 4.97
CA THR A 33 -5.84 -4.78 3.97
C THR A 33 -4.77 -5.62 3.31
N LEU A 34 -3.96 -6.33 4.11
CA LEU A 34 -2.98 -7.28 3.59
C LEU A 34 -3.65 -8.31 2.67
N GLY A 35 -4.77 -8.88 3.09
CA GLY A 35 -5.48 -9.88 2.27
C GLY A 35 -5.94 -9.38 0.90
N PHE A 36 -6.48 -8.15 0.79
CA PHE A 36 -6.87 -7.62 -0.52
C PHE A 36 -5.72 -7.02 -1.34
N VAL A 37 -4.61 -6.65 -0.70
CA VAL A 37 -3.37 -6.27 -1.41
C VAL A 37 -2.72 -7.50 -2.06
N ASP A 38 -2.71 -8.66 -1.37
CA ASP A 38 -2.27 -9.94 -1.96
C ASP A 38 -3.14 -10.29 -3.18
N ILE A 39 -4.47 -10.12 -3.07
CA ILE A 39 -5.41 -10.30 -4.20
C ILE A 39 -5.06 -9.39 -5.40
N MET A 40 -4.60 -8.17 -5.15
CA MET A 40 -4.26 -7.20 -6.20
C MET A 40 -2.96 -7.56 -6.91
N ARG A 41 -1.95 -8.06 -6.19
CA ARG A 41 -0.58 -8.24 -6.72
C ARG A 41 -0.26 -9.66 -7.14
N ASP A 42 -0.59 -10.62 -6.30
CA ASP A 42 -0.04 -11.97 -6.42
C ASP A 42 -0.74 -12.75 -7.53
N ASN A 43 -0.05 -13.75 -8.08
CA ASN A 43 -0.63 -14.64 -9.08
C ASN A 43 -1.54 -15.71 -8.44
N PHE A 44 -1.20 -16.16 -7.24
CA PHE A 44 -1.93 -17.20 -6.52
C PHE A 44 -2.03 -16.85 -5.05
N ILE A 45 -3.24 -16.87 -4.51
CA ILE A 45 -3.55 -16.50 -3.13
C ILE A 45 -4.35 -17.63 -2.48
N GLU A 46 -3.82 -18.22 -1.41
CA GLU A 46 -4.53 -19.26 -0.66
C GLU A 46 -5.69 -18.71 0.17
N LYS A 47 -6.66 -19.57 0.46
CA LYS A 47 -7.73 -19.25 1.41
C LYS A 47 -7.15 -18.97 2.80
N ASP A 48 -7.33 -17.75 3.28
CA ASP A 48 -7.05 -17.33 4.64
C ASP A 48 -8.20 -16.49 5.22
N ARG A 49 -8.93 -17.07 6.16
CA ARG A 49 -10.08 -16.42 6.80
C ARG A 49 -9.69 -15.30 7.76
N ALA A 50 -8.47 -15.31 8.31
CA ALA A 50 -7.98 -14.25 9.19
C ALA A 50 -7.79 -12.94 8.42
N ARG A 51 -7.30 -13.02 7.18
CA ARG A 51 -7.19 -11.89 6.24
C ARG A 51 -8.45 -11.65 5.39
N GLY A 52 -9.54 -12.36 5.68
CA GLY A 52 -10.81 -12.23 4.96
C GLY A 52 -10.81 -12.78 3.53
N ILE A 53 -9.90 -13.70 3.20
CA ILE A 53 -9.84 -14.44 1.94
C ILE A 53 -10.62 -15.76 2.12
N TYR A 54 -11.81 -15.82 1.54
CA TYR A 54 -12.73 -16.96 1.73
C TYR A 54 -12.48 -18.12 0.76
N PHE A 55 -11.86 -17.82 -0.39
CA PHE A 55 -11.61 -18.76 -1.47
C PHE A 55 -10.20 -18.54 -1.99
N THR A 56 -9.48 -19.63 -2.26
CA THR A 56 -8.23 -19.60 -3.01
C THR A 56 -8.48 -18.96 -4.38
N GLN A 57 -7.55 -18.12 -4.83
CA GLN A 57 -7.64 -17.38 -6.08
C GLN A 57 -6.38 -17.63 -6.91
N ASP A 58 -6.55 -18.15 -8.13
CA ASP A 58 -5.52 -18.20 -9.15
C ASP A 58 -5.85 -17.16 -10.23
N TRP A 59 -4.86 -16.36 -10.62
CA TRP A 59 -4.96 -15.33 -11.65
C TRP A 59 -4.35 -15.75 -12.99
N VAL A 60 -3.78 -16.95 -13.09
CA VAL A 60 -3.30 -17.56 -14.33
C VAL A 60 -2.43 -16.62 -15.17
N SER A 61 -1.47 -15.96 -14.50
CA SER A 61 -0.52 -14.99 -15.05
C SER A 61 -1.11 -13.64 -15.47
N LEU A 62 -2.37 -13.33 -15.10
CA LEU A 62 -2.89 -11.97 -15.26
C LEU A 62 -2.00 -11.00 -14.45
N PRO A 63 -1.53 -9.89 -15.04
CA PRO A 63 -0.71 -8.91 -14.34
C PRO A 63 -1.33 -8.43 -13.02
N GLY A 64 -0.47 -8.12 -12.06
CA GLY A 64 -0.86 -7.51 -10.79
C GLY A 64 -1.23 -6.04 -10.94
N VAL A 65 -1.85 -5.48 -9.90
CA VAL A 65 -2.22 -4.07 -9.75
C VAL A 65 -1.41 -3.47 -8.62
N ILE A 66 -0.76 -2.32 -8.84
CA ILE A 66 0.01 -1.63 -7.82
C ILE A 66 -0.94 -1.01 -6.78
N PRO A 67 -0.83 -1.40 -5.49
CA PRO A 67 -1.59 -0.78 -4.41
C PRO A 67 -1.13 0.67 -4.18
N VAL A 68 -2.10 1.56 -4.02
CA VAL A 68 -1.86 2.97 -3.71
C VAL A 68 -2.32 3.29 -2.29
N ALA A 69 -1.37 3.56 -1.40
CA ALA A 69 -1.62 4.02 -0.05
C ALA A 69 -1.70 5.56 -0.04
N SER A 70 -2.89 6.10 0.21
CA SER A 70 -3.15 7.54 0.15
C SER A 70 -4.21 7.97 1.17
N GLY A 71 -3.97 9.10 1.84
CA GLY A 71 -4.95 9.76 2.70
C GLY A 71 -4.47 9.97 4.15
N GLY A 72 -4.10 11.21 4.49
CA GLY A 72 -3.77 11.59 5.87
C GLY A 72 -2.47 10.97 6.39
N ILE A 73 -1.52 10.65 5.50
CA ILE A 73 -0.20 10.12 5.86
C ILE A 73 0.89 11.19 5.79
N HIS A 74 1.93 11.02 6.62
CA HIS A 74 3.11 11.89 6.74
C HIS A 74 4.35 11.05 7.10
N VAL A 75 5.54 11.67 7.15
CA VAL A 75 6.83 10.98 7.29
C VAL A 75 6.93 9.97 8.45
N TRP A 76 6.29 10.23 9.59
CA TRP A 76 6.26 9.27 10.71
C TRP A 76 5.55 7.94 10.42
N HIS A 77 4.69 7.90 9.40
CA HIS A 77 4.04 6.66 8.97
C HIS A 77 4.91 5.85 8.00
N MET A 78 6.03 6.39 7.51
CA MET A 78 6.85 5.74 6.48
C MET A 78 7.32 4.33 6.86
N PRO A 79 7.83 4.07 8.09
CA PRO A 79 8.26 2.72 8.47
C PRO A 79 7.10 1.71 8.38
N ALA A 80 5.93 2.06 8.92
CA ALA A 80 4.76 1.19 8.89
C ALA A 80 4.23 0.98 7.45
N LEU A 81 4.26 2.01 6.60
CA LEU A 81 3.84 1.88 5.20
C LEU A 81 4.78 0.97 4.40
N VAL A 82 6.09 1.09 4.61
CA VAL A 82 7.09 0.20 3.97
C VAL A 82 6.94 -1.24 4.48
N GLU A 83 6.64 -1.44 5.75
CA GLU A 83 6.36 -2.77 6.32
C GLU A 83 5.07 -3.38 5.72
N ILE A 84 3.98 -2.62 5.67
CA ILE A 84 2.67 -3.12 5.24
C ILE A 84 2.63 -3.38 3.73
N PHE A 85 3.13 -2.43 2.93
CA PHE A 85 2.95 -2.48 1.48
C PHE A 85 4.19 -2.99 0.75
N GLY A 86 5.39 -2.96 1.33
CA GLY A 86 6.61 -3.36 0.63
C GLY A 86 6.98 -2.43 -0.53
N ASP A 87 7.81 -2.93 -1.45
CA ASP A 87 8.41 -2.11 -2.52
C ASP A 87 7.45 -1.84 -3.69
N ASP A 88 6.58 -2.80 -4.02
CA ASP A 88 5.60 -2.67 -5.11
C ASP A 88 4.34 -1.93 -4.64
N ALA A 89 4.49 -0.65 -4.35
CA ALA A 89 3.41 0.22 -3.89
C ALA A 89 3.65 1.71 -4.24
N CYS A 90 2.56 2.47 -4.34
CA CYS A 90 2.63 3.93 -4.44
C CYS A 90 2.17 4.58 -3.12
N LEU A 91 3.05 5.34 -2.46
CA LEU A 91 2.75 6.07 -1.23
C LEU A 91 2.51 7.55 -1.56
N GLN A 92 1.29 8.04 -1.33
CA GLN A 92 0.89 9.39 -1.74
C GLN A 92 0.74 10.36 -0.56
N PHE A 93 1.59 11.37 -0.54
CA PHE A 93 1.64 12.42 0.48
C PHE A 93 1.11 13.73 -0.07
N GLY A 94 -0.22 13.93 -0.02
CA GLY A 94 -0.85 15.20 -0.42
C GLY A 94 -0.56 16.31 0.60
N GLY A 95 -1.37 16.39 1.67
CA GLY A 95 -1.14 17.34 2.77
C GLY A 95 0.24 17.17 3.43
N GLY A 96 0.75 15.94 3.49
CA GLY A 96 2.11 15.64 3.99
C GLY A 96 3.26 16.17 3.13
N THR A 97 2.98 16.73 1.94
CA THR A 97 3.95 17.45 1.12
C THR A 97 3.63 18.95 1.08
N LEU A 98 2.42 19.31 0.67
CA LEU A 98 2.04 20.72 0.47
C LEU A 98 1.93 21.50 1.80
N GLY A 99 1.73 20.81 2.93
CA GLY A 99 1.70 21.40 4.26
C GLY A 99 3.08 21.57 4.91
N HIS A 100 4.17 21.25 4.20
CA HIS A 100 5.52 21.41 4.75
C HIS A 100 5.85 22.90 4.97
N PRO A 101 6.41 23.29 6.14
CA PRO A 101 6.60 24.71 6.50
C PRO A 101 7.53 25.48 5.56
N TRP A 102 8.33 24.77 4.75
CA TRP A 102 9.27 25.34 3.78
C TRP A 102 8.81 25.16 2.31
N GLY A 103 7.53 24.82 2.09
CA GLY A 103 6.94 24.65 0.77
C GLY A 103 7.14 23.27 0.15
N ASN A 104 6.64 23.12 -1.07
CA ASN A 104 6.42 21.81 -1.71
C ASN A 104 7.71 21.04 -1.98
N ALA A 105 8.76 21.69 -2.47
CA ALA A 105 10.00 21.01 -2.83
C ALA A 105 10.70 20.41 -1.59
N PRO A 106 10.87 21.14 -0.47
CA PRO A 106 11.32 20.54 0.78
C PRO A 106 10.40 19.44 1.32
N GLY A 107 9.08 19.59 1.20
CA GLY A 107 8.13 18.53 1.59
C GLY A 107 8.31 17.24 0.78
N ALA A 108 8.52 17.36 -0.53
CA ALA A 108 8.79 16.22 -1.40
C ALA A 108 10.13 15.55 -1.05
N ALA A 109 11.16 16.35 -0.79
CA ALA A 109 12.46 15.86 -0.34
C ALA A 109 12.35 15.12 1.00
N ALA A 110 11.60 15.64 1.97
CA ALA A 110 11.39 14.99 3.27
C ALA A 110 10.75 13.60 3.12
N ASN A 111 9.71 13.47 2.29
CA ASN A 111 9.06 12.18 2.01
C ASN A 111 10.01 11.21 1.29
N ARG A 112 10.79 11.69 0.32
CA ARG A 112 11.77 10.87 -0.40
C ARG A 112 12.87 10.33 0.53
N ILE A 113 13.47 11.20 1.34
CA ILE A 113 14.52 10.83 2.30
C ILE A 113 14.00 9.83 3.32
N ALA A 114 12.79 10.05 3.88
CA ALA A 114 12.20 9.12 4.82
C ALA A 114 11.99 7.73 4.21
N CYS A 115 11.52 7.67 2.95
CA CYS A 115 11.32 6.40 2.24
C CYS A 115 12.65 5.65 2.04
N GLU A 116 13.67 6.31 1.48
CA GLU A 116 14.98 5.69 1.25
C GLU A 116 15.64 5.22 2.55
N ALA A 117 15.56 6.01 3.61
CA ALA A 117 16.09 5.64 4.92
C ALA A 117 15.40 4.40 5.50
N CYS A 118 14.07 4.30 5.35
CA CYS A 118 13.31 3.13 5.81
C CYS A 118 13.66 1.88 5.00
N ILE A 119 13.78 2.00 3.67
CA ILE A 119 14.17 0.89 2.79
C ILE A 119 15.60 0.43 3.12
N GLN A 120 16.53 1.37 3.30
CA GLN A 120 17.90 1.04 3.70
C GLN A 120 17.90 0.29 5.04
N ALA A 121 17.26 0.83 6.07
CA ALA A 121 17.20 0.21 7.39
C ALA A 121 16.61 -1.20 7.34
N ARG A 122 15.51 -1.40 6.60
CA ARG A 122 14.91 -2.72 6.38
C ARG A 122 15.89 -3.68 5.72
N ASN A 123 16.58 -3.24 4.67
CA ASN A 123 17.53 -4.08 3.93
C ASN A 123 18.79 -4.41 4.77
N GLU A 124 19.12 -3.58 5.76
CA GLU A 124 20.16 -3.83 6.77
C GLU A 124 19.66 -4.71 7.94
N GLY A 125 18.42 -5.21 7.88
CA GLY A 125 17.85 -6.13 8.87
C GLY A 125 17.28 -5.46 10.12
N ARG A 126 17.00 -4.15 10.08
CA ARG A 126 16.38 -3.44 11.19
C ARG A 126 14.86 -3.62 11.15
N SER A 127 14.28 -3.74 12.34
CA SER A 127 12.83 -3.75 12.59
C SER A 127 12.31 -2.38 12.98
#